data_AF-U4R3M0-F1
#
_entry.id   AF-U4R3M0-F1
#
_cell.length_a   1.000
_cell.length_b   1.000
_cell.length_c   1.000
_cell.angle_alpha   90.00
_cell.angle_beta   90.00
_cell.angle_gamma   90.00
#
_symmetry.space_group_name_H-M   'P 1'
#
loop_
_entity.id
_entity.type
_entity.pdbx_description
1 polymer ?
#
loop_
_entity_poly.entity_id
_entity_poly.type
_entity_poly.pdbx_seq_one_letter_code
_entity_poly.pdbx_strand_id
1 'polypeptide(L)'
;MDTLFTYGWSGNILISMAGTHFEEPAGSIIINVPNGKKVKNFDLRSGRPQPIFEDVPKTEVEELKAQNTQLQTYVESMTQVINILLSMQIGSNPEAISSINNIMNGGNA
;
A
#
# COMPACT_ATOMS: atom_id res chain seq x y z
N MET A 1 -19.57 -7.00 35.70
CA MET A 1 -18.91 -6.12 34.72
C MET A 1 -17.60 -5.76 35.35
N ASP A 2 -16.53 -6.15 34.69
CA ASP A 2 -15.19 -6.05 35.25
C ASP A 2 -14.52 -4.84 34.64
N THR A 3 -13.54 -4.29 35.35
CA THR A 3 -12.73 -3.18 34.85
C THR A 3 -11.26 -3.59 34.93
N LEU A 4 -10.59 -3.68 33.79
CA LEU A 4 -9.15 -3.93 33.70
C LEU A 4 -8.41 -2.60 33.79
N PHE A 5 -7.53 -2.50 34.79
CA PHE A 5 -6.59 -1.40 34.93
C PHE A 5 -5.17 -1.90 34.71
N THR A 6 -4.40 -1.19 33.89
CA THR A 6 -2.93 -1.31 33.89
C THR A 6 -2.35 -0.08 34.55
N TYR A 7 -1.35 -0.26 35.41
CA TYR A 7 -0.72 0.82 36.16
C TYR A 7 0.80 0.78 36.05
N GLY A 8 1.40 1.96 36.08
CA GLY A 8 2.85 2.11 36.09
C GLY A 8 3.44 1.96 37.49
N TRP A 9 4.78 1.92 37.56
CA TRP A 9 5.53 1.84 38.81
C TRP A 9 5.28 3.03 39.76
N SER A 10 4.83 4.18 39.23
CA SER A 10 4.44 5.34 40.02
C SER A 10 3.03 5.27 40.62
N GLY A 11 2.28 4.19 40.36
CA GLY A 11 0.87 4.06 40.75
C GLY A 11 -0.13 4.76 39.82
N ASN A 12 0.34 5.40 38.74
CA ASN A 12 -0.54 6.03 37.75
C ASN A 12 -1.25 4.99 36.89
N ILE A 13 -2.54 5.19 36.64
CA ILE A 13 -3.32 4.41 35.68
C ILE A 13 -2.87 4.75 34.26
N LEU A 14 -2.52 3.72 33.47
CA LEU A 14 -2.09 3.84 32.08
C LEU A 14 -3.23 3.47 31.12
N ILE A 15 -3.96 2.39 31.40
CA ILE A 15 -5.11 1.93 30.61
C ILE A 15 -6.24 1.56 31.57
N SER A 16 -7.48 1.90 31.20
CA SER A 16 -8.70 1.53 31.90
C SER A 16 -9.75 1.07 30.88
N MET A 17 -10.24 -0.16 31.03
CA MET A 17 -11.23 -0.76 30.11
C MET A 17 -12.34 -1.45 30.89
N ALA A 18 -13.60 -1.25 30.52
CA ALA A 18 -14.77 -1.93 31.09
C ALA A 18 -15.28 -3.02 30.13
N GLY A 19 -15.63 -4.20 30.66
CA GLY A 19 -15.97 -5.36 29.82
C GLY A 19 -16.30 -6.62 30.63
N THR A 20 -16.39 -7.77 29.95
CA THR A 20 -16.78 -9.05 30.58
C THR A 20 -15.78 -10.18 30.35
N HIS A 21 -14.72 -9.99 29.56
CA HIS A 21 -13.70 -11.01 29.28
C HIS A 21 -12.36 -10.32 29.01
N PHE A 22 -11.48 -10.29 30.02
CA PHE A 22 -10.14 -9.76 29.90
C PHE A 22 -9.12 -10.87 30.07
N GLU A 23 -8.06 -10.83 29.27
CA GLU A 23 -6.84 -11.57 29.56
C GLU A 23 -5.95 -10.72 30.46
N GLU A 24 -5.30 -11.34 31.44
CA GLU A 24 -4.35 -10.64 32.30
C GLU A 24 -3.14 -10.17 31.47
N PRO A 25 -2.77 -8.89 31.54
CA PRO A 25 -1.61 -8.39 30.79
C PRO A 25 -0.32 -9.08 31.25
N ALA A 26 0.38 -9.75 30.32
CA ALA A 26 1.68 -10.38 30.61
C ALA A 26 2.83 -9.35 30.80
N GLY A 27 2.64 -8.12 30.33
CA GLY A 27 3.62 -7.05 30.46
C GLY A 27 3.43 -5.94 29.42
N SER A 28 4.44 -5.07 29.31
CA SER A 28 4.49 -3.97 28.35
C SER A 28 5.80 -3.96 27.60
N ILE A 29 5.76 -3.69 26.30
CA ILE A 29 6.94 -3.55 25.45
C ILE A 29 6.81 -2.30 24.57
N ILE A 30 7.91 -1.57 24.40
CA ILE A 30 8.00 -0.47 23.44
C ILE A 30 8.65 -1.04 22.17
N ILE A 31 7.98 -0.88 21.04
CA ILE A 31 8.45 -1.36 19.74
C ILE A 31 8.37 -0.23 18.72
N ASN A 32 9.29 -0.25 17.75
CA ASN A 32 9.20 0.57 16.57
C ASN A 32 8.37 -0.19 15.51
N VAL A 33 7.22 0.35 15.14
CA VAL A 33 6.36 -0.24 14.10
C VAL A 33 6.75 0.35 12.75
N PRO A 34 7.17 -0.47 11.78
CA PRO A 34 7.51 0.02 10.44
C PRO A 34 6.33 0.75 9.78
N ASN A 35 6.63 1.73 8.95
CA ASN A 35 5.58 2.46 8.23
C ASN A 35 4.73 1.52 7.36
N GLY A 36 3.41 1.74 7.35
CA GLY A 36 2.45 0.90 6.63
C GLY A 36 2.20 -0.48 7.24
N LYS A 37 2.75 -0.78 8.42
CA LYS A 37 2.51 -2.02 9.16
C LYS A 37 1.73 -1.76 10.45
N LYS A 38 1.07 -2.79 10.95
CA LYS A 38 0.49 -2.85 12.30
C LYS A 38 0.92 -4.13 13.02
N VAL A 39 0.84 -4.12 14.35
CA VAL A 39 1.12 -5.31 15.17
C VAL A 39 -0.06 -6.26 15.02
N LYS A 40 0.23 -7.48 14.57
CA LYS A 40 -0.75 -8.57 14.50
C LYS A 40 -0.79 -9.37 15.80
N ASN A 41 0.39 -9.77 16.27
CA ASN A 41 0.54 -10.61 17.46
C ASN A 41 1.99 -10.53 17.99
N PHE A 42 2.30 -11.24 19.07
CA PHE A 42 3.65 -11.43 19.58
C PHE A 42 4.02 -12.91 19.61
N ASP A 43 5.21 -13.26 19.12
CA ASP A 43 5.82 -14.57 19.34
C ASP A 43 6.53 -14.58 20.71
N LEU A 44 6.09 -15.48 21.59
CA LEU A 44 6.63 -15.64 22.95
C LEU A 44 7.63 -16.81 23.07
N ARG A 45 7.85 -17.60 22.00
CA ARG A 45 8.64 -18.84 22.05
C ARG A 45 10.11 -18.63 22.38
N SER A 46 10.64 -17.45 22.08
CA SER A 46 12.06 -17.09 22.29
C SER A 46 12.36 -16.53 23.69
N GLY A 47 11.37 -16.52 24.60
CA GLY A 47 11.49 -15.97 25.95
C GLY A 47 11.45 -14.43 26.01
N ARG A 48 11.51 -13.74 24.86
CA ARG A 48 11.23 -12.30 24.74
C ARG A 48 10.16 -12.06 23.69
N PRO A 49 9.06 -11.36 23.99
CA PRO A 49 8.01 -11.08 23.01
C PRO A 49 8.58 -10.43 21.73
N GLN A 50 8.40 -11.09 20.58
CA GLN A 50 8.77 -10.55 19.28
C GLN A 50 7.52 -10.14 18.49
N PRO A 51 7.40 -8.88 18.03
CA PRO A 51 6.21 -8.46 17.30
C PRO A 51 6.15 -9.14 15.94
N ILE A 52 4.99 -9.67 15.61
CA ILE A 52 4.63 -10.13 14.27
C ILE A 52 3.83 -9.00 13.63
N PHE A 53 4.35 -8.46 12.52
CA PHE A 53 3.70 -7.37 11.79
C PHE A 53 2.83 -7.90 10.66
N GLU A 54 1.76 -7.17 10.35
CA GLU A 54 1.00 -7.33 9.12
C GLU A 54 0.79 -5.98 8.43
N ASP A 55 0.52 -6.02 7.13
CA ASP A 55 0.23 -4.81 6.37
C ASP A 55 -1.04 -4.13 6.87
N VAL A 56 -0.98 -2.80 6.98
CA VAL A 56 -2.20 -2.00 7.13
C VAL A 56 -2.98 -2.15 5.81
N PRO A 57 -4.26 -2.55 5.85
CA PRO A 57 -5.06 -2.64 4.65
C PRO A 57 -5.10 -1.26 3.99
N LYS A 58 -4.83 -1.22 2.69
CA LYS A 58 -4.96 -0.01 1.91
C LYS A 58 -6.43 0.41 1.94
N THR A 59 -6.67 1.72 1.97
CA THR A 59 -8.01 2.23 1.71
C THR A 59 -8.38 1.97 0.24
N GLU A 60 -9.67 1.87 -0.08
CA GLU A 60 -10.13 1.73 -1.47
C GLU A 60 -9.54 2.81 -2.38
N VAL A 61 -9.40 4.03 -1.87
CA VAL A 61 -8.80 5.16 -2.59
C VAL A 61 -7.32 4.92 -2.90
N GLU A 62 -6.56 4.35 -1.96
CA GLU A 62 -5.15 4.02 -2.17
C GLU A 62 -4.97 2.83 -3.11
N GLU A 63 -5.87 1.85 -3.06
CA GLU A 63 -5.90 0.75 -4.01
C GLU A 63 -6.20 1.26 -5.43
N LEU A 64 -7.22 2.10 -5.59
CA LEU A 64 -7.57 2.72 -6.87
C LEU A 64 -6.44 3.58 -7.42
N LYS A 65 -5.73 4.34 -6.57
CA LYS A 65 -4.55 5.10 -6.99
C LYS A 65 -3.43 4.17 -7.48
N ALA A 66 -3.14 3.10 -6.75
CA ALA A 66 -2.12 2.14 -7.15
C ALA A 66 -2.46 1.45 -8.48
N GLN A 67 -3.72 1.07 -8.68
CA GLN A 67 -4.20 0.50 -9.94
C GLN A 67 -4.10 1.51 -11.08
N ASN A 68 -4.49 2.77 -10.87
CA ASN A 68 -4.35 3.83 -11.87
C ASN A 68 -2.89 4.06 -12.28
N THR A 69 -1.96 4.07 -11.31
CA THR A 69 -0.52 4.20 -11.62
C THR A 69 -0.02 3.02 -12.45
N GLN A 70 -0.43 1.79 -12.12
CA GLN A 70 -0.06 0.61 -12.92
C GLN A 70 -0.62 0.68 -14.35
N LEU A 71 -1.89 1.10 -14.50
CA LEU A 71 -2.52 1.27 -15.81
C LEU A 71 -1.81 2.36 -16.63
N GLN A 72 -1.42 3.48 -16.02
CA GLN A 72 -0.67 4.54 -16.69
C GLN A 72 0.67 4.03 -17.22
N THR A 73 1.45 3.33 -16.39
CA THR A 73 2.72 2.72 -16.83
C THR A 73 2.52 1.73 -17.98
N TYR A 74 1.44 0.94 -17.93
CA TYR A 74 1.14 0.01 -19.01
C TYR A 74 0.79 0.75 -20.32
N VAL A 75 -0.05 1.78 -20.26
CA VAL A 75 -0.40 2.63 -21.42
C VAL A 75 0.84 3.32 -22.02
N GLU A 76 1.72 3.85 -21.18
CA GLU A 76 2.98 4.45 -21.62
C GLU A 76 3.86 3.41 -22.35
N SER A 77 3.99 2.21 -21.78
CA SER A 77 4.76 1.13 -22.41
C SER A 77 4.17 0.68 -23.76
N MET A 78 2.85 0.57 -23.85
CA MET A 78 2.17 0.24 -25.11
C MET A 78 2.37 1.33 -26.16
N THR A 79 2.29 2.59 -25.76
CA THR A 79 2.52 3.74 -26.65
C THR A 79 3.94 3.71 -27.23
N GLN A 80 4.94 3.40 -26.39
CA GLN A 80 6.32 3.25 -26.84
C GLN A 80 6.47 2.10 -27.85
N VAL A 81 5.85 0.94 -27.59
CA VAL A 81 5.88 -0.21 -28.52
C VAL A 81 5.21 0.15 -29.86
N ILE A 82 4.05 0.81 -29.83
CA ILE A 82 3.35 1.28 -31.03
C ILE A 82 4.25 2.24 -31.83
N ASN A 83 4.92 3.19 -31.17
CA ASN A 83 5.83 4.13 -31.83
C ASN A 83 7.02 3.41 -32.49
N ILE A 84 7.58 2.38 -31.84
CA ILE A 84 8.66 1.57 -32.43
C ILE A 84 8.15 0.85 -33.68
N LEU A 85 7.01 0.16 -33.60
CA LEU A 85 6.43 -0.56 -34.74
C LEU A 85 6.10 0.39 -35.90
N LEU A 86 5.52 1.55 -35.60
CA LEU A 86 5.29 2.61 -36.59
C LEU A 86 6.59 3.04 -37.26
N SER A 87 7.64 3.31 -36.50
CA SER A 87 8.94 3.71 -37.07
C SER A 87 9.54 2.64 -37.99
N MET A 88 9.36 1.36 -37.66
CA MET A 88 9.79 0.23 -38.51
C MET A 88 8.95 0.12 -39.79
N GLN A 89 7.66 0.42 -39.72
CA GLN A 89 6.73 0.32 -40.85
C GLN A 89 6.85 1.54 -41.79
N ILE A 90 7.13 2.73 -41.24
CA ILE A 90 7.33 4.01 -41.96
C ILE A 90 8.61 4.01 -42.81
N GLY A 91 9.63 3.21 -42.45
CA GLY A 91 10.78 2.95 -43.33
C GLY A 91 10.40 2.39 -44.71
N SER A 92 9.12 2.04 -44.91
CA SER A 92 8.57 1.47 -46.16
C SER A 92 7.66 2.43 -46.95
N ASN A 93 7.16 3.56 -46.40
CA ASN A 93 6.29 4.52 -47.12
C ASN A 93 6.14 5.91 -46.43
N PRO A 94 6.67 7.01 -47.00
CA PRO A 94 6.68 8.35 -46.39
C PRO A 94 5.30 9.04 -46.24
N GLU A 95 4.31 8.73 -47.08
CA GLU A 95 3.01 9.43 -47.08
C GLU A 95 2.10 9.04 -45.89
N ALA A 96 2.38 7.91 -45.24
CA ALA A 96 1.66 7.47 -44.04
C ALA A 96 1.95 8.35 -42.80
N ILE A 97 3.08 9.08 -42.79
CA ILE A 97 3.57 9.86 -41.65
C ILE A 97 2.62 11.02 -41.30
N SER A 98 2.14 11.75 -42.29
CA SER A 98 1.28 12.94 -42.09
C SER A 98 -0.10 12.55 -41.54
N SER A 99 -0.65 11.45 -42.02
CA SER A 99 -1.99 10.96 -41.64
C SER A 99 -2.00 10.43 -40.20
N ILE A 100 -0.94 9.71 -39.79
CA ILE A 100 -0.85 9.10 -38.45
C ILE A 100 -0.55 10.16 -37.38
N ASN A 101 0.33 11.13 -37.68
CA ASN A 101 0.59 12.24 -36.75
C ASN A 101 -0.65 13.10 -36.47
N ASN A 102 -1.55 13.25 -37.45
CA ASN A 102 -2.84 13.94 -37.24
C ASN A 102 -3.79 13.14 -36.35
N ILE A 103 -3.79 11.81 -36.44
CA ILE A 103 -4.65 10.95 -35.59
C ILE A 103 -4.11 10.89 -34.15
N MET A 104 -2.79 10.75 -33.98
CA MET A 104 -2.19 10.66 -32.64
C MET A 104 -2.20 11.99 -31.87
N ASN A 105 -2.20 13.12 -32.55
CA ASN A 105 -2.27 14.45 -31.92
C ASN A 105 -3.71 15.01 -31.81
N GLY A 106 -4.74 14.19 -32.04
CA GLY A 106 -6.13 14.59 -31.87
C GLY A 106 -6.59 15.66 -32.87
N GLY A 107 -6.33 15.44 -34.16
CA GLY A 107 -6.76 16.34 -35.23
C GLY A 107 -8.29 16.46 -35.31
N ASN A 108 -8.83 17.53 -34.74
CA ASN A 108 -10.10 18.10 -35.17
C ASN A 108 -9.89 18.71 -36.56
N ALA A 109 -10.55 18.12 -37.56
CA ALA A 109 -10.87 18.81 -38.81
C ALA A 109 -11.99 19.83 -38.58
#